data_AF-A0A7U9T5R8-F1
#
_entry.id   AF-A0A7U9T5R8-F1
#
_cell.length_a   1.000
_cell.length_b   1.000
_cell.length_c   1.000
_cell.angle_alpha   90.00
_cell.angle_beta   90.00
_cell.angle_gamma   90.00
#
_symmetry.space_group_name_H-M   'P 1'
#
loop_
_entity.id
_entity.type
_entity.pdbx_description
1 polymer ?
#
loop_
_entity_poly.entity_id
_entity_poly.type
_entity_poly.pdbx_seq_one_letter_code
_entity_poly.pdbx_strand_id
1 'polypeptide(L)'
;MKILVLGNGFDLAHKLPTKYPDFLEFGKRVFPVYENTEGRGVHLYQQEYLFDWDFNKEIKEKLENAYSSRRKITTKENVSQIETSDLKLNEMYTLIKDNIWIQYFLPIYADRKKNGKDGWIDFESEISEVIQSLDDDMHGLSQIYNIEDIVKDLSNDFLREMYSDYIDAVQPINPVDNGFSEGISFKEIRDKLLKDLNRLIKAFEIYLTEYVEKIDIEVISPDIEEIAATIYDDRGQKGILFSKVISFNYTNIYEQIYLRKYDVDCNDYVDYIHGKANANNTIDTNNMVLGIDEYLGKKKRNKYVEFITFKKFYQRIHKGTGCKYKEWTDTIKGDFADYQIELEKSKTEKNIMNLKATVNKLKKQYLNKHHVYIFGHSLDVTDKDILRDLILNDNVHTTIFYHDKDAMGQQIANLVKVIGQDELIRRTGGKDKLIEFKPQKPMKEIKES
;
A
#
# COMPACT_ATOMS: atom_id res chain seq x y z
N MET A 1 11.99 14.96 -18.33
CA MET A 1 12.02 13.74 -17.49
C MET A 1 10.70 12.99 -17.59
N LYS A 2 10.73 11.67 -17.73
CA LYS A 2 9.53 10.82 -17.63
C LYS A 2 9.47 10.20 -16.22
N ILE A 3 8.32 10.27 -15.57
CA ILE A 3 8.04 9.65 -14.28
C ILE A 3 6.85 8.71 -14.45
N LEU A 4 6.98 7.46 -14.01
CA LEU A 4 5.92 6.47 -13.97
C LEU A 4 5.48 6.24 -12.53
N VAL A 5 4.22 6.47 -12.23
CA VAL A 5 3.59 6.20 -10.94
C VAL A 5 2.82 4.89 -11.04
N LEU A 6 3.16 3.93 -10.18
CA LEU A 6 2.56 2.60 -10.13
C LEU A 6 1.77 2.42 -8.83
N GLY A 7 0.52 1.98 -8.95
CA GLY A 7 -0.28 1.51 -7.81
C GLY A 7 -0.71 0.05 -7.97
N ASN A 8 -1.45 -0.48 -7.00
CA ASN A 8 -1.70 -1.94 -6.90
C ASN A 8 -2.32 -2.54 -8.17
N GLY A 9 -3.10 -1.75 -8.93
CA GLY A 9 -3.64 -2.15 -10.23
C GLY A 9 -2.57 -2.54 -11.26
N PHE A 10 -1.30 -2.17 -11.06
CA PHE A 10 -0.16 -2.67 -11.84
C PHE A 10 0.04 -4.17 -11.61
N ASP A 11 0.18 -4.62 -10.36
CA ASP A 11 0.35 -6.04 -10.03
C ASP A 11 -0.89 -6.85 -10.46
N LEU A 12 -2.09 -6.28 -10.25
CA LEU A 12 -3.35 -6.90 -10.69
C LEU A 12 -3.43 -7.06 -12.22
N ALA A 13 -2.95 -6.07 -12.99
CA ALA A 13 -2.89 -6.18 -14.45
C ALA A 13 -1.96 -7.32 -14.89
N HIS A 14 -0.96 -7.68 -14.07
CA HIS A 14 -0.06 -8.82 -14.27
C HIS A 14 -0.61 -10.12 -13.66
N LYS A 15 -1.92 -10.16 -13.32
CA LYS A 15 -2.63 -11.30 -12.73
C LYS A 15 -2.09 -11.76 -11.37
N LEU A 16 -1.43 -10.88 -10.61
CA LEU A 16 -0.88 -11.22 -9.30
C LEU A 16 -1.92 -10.97 -8.19
N PRO A 17 -2.08 -11.90 -7.22
CA PRO A 17 -3.04 -11.77 -6.13
C PRO A 17 -2.50 -10.86 -5.02
N THR A 18 -2.55 -9.54 -5.22
CA THR A 18 -1.99 -8.55 -4.29
C THR A 18 -3.04 -7.74 -3.54
N LYS A 19 -4.33 -8.09 -3.62
CA LYS A 19 -5.37 -7.41 -2.85
C LYS A 19 -5.34 -7.91 -1.39
N TYR A 20 -5.81 -7.07 -0.46
CA TYR A 20 -5.98 -7.51 0.94
C TYR A 20 -6.91 -8.72 1.10
N PRO A 21 -8.05 -8.83 0.36
CA PRO A 21 -8.83 -10.07 0.28
C PRO A 21 -8.03 -11.32 -0.09
N ASP A 22 -7.05 -11.20 -1.00
CA ASP A 22 -6.22 -12.34 -1.42
C ASP A 22 -5.35 -12.84 -0.27
N PHE A 23 -4.75 -11.90 0.47
CA PHE A 23 -3.98 -12.20 1.68
C PHE A 23 -4.84 -12.80 2.80
N LEU A 24 -6.05 -12.30 3.04
CA LEU A 24 -6.96 -12.86 4.04
C LEU A 24 -7.42 -14.27 3.66
N GLU A 25 -7.78 -14.50 2.39
CA GLU A 25 -8.15 -15.84 1.91
C GLU A 25 -6.97 -16.80 1.99
N PHE A 26 -5.76 -16.36 1.70
CA PHE A 26 -4.54 -17.14 1.93
C PHE A 26 -4.41 -17.48 3.43
N GLY A 27 -4.48 -16.49 4.33
CA GLY A 27 -4.38 -16.68 5.78
C GLY A 27 -5.39 -17.69 6.34
N LYS A 28 -6.64 -17.65 5.89
CA LYS A 28 -7.69 -18.64 6.24
C LYS A 28 -7.30 -20.08 5.94
N ARG A 29 -6.44 -20.30 4.95
CA ARG A 29 -5.98 -21.62 4.51
C ARG A 29 -4.66 -22.03 5.14
N VAL A 30 -3.95 -21.08 5.76
CA VAL A 30 -2.80 -21.35 6.62
C VAL A 30 -3.25 -21.94 7.96
N PHE A 31 -4.25 -21.37 8.64
CA PHE A 31 -4.75 -21.87 9.92
C PHE A 31 -4.95 -23.40 10.00
N PRO A 32 -5.73 -24.04 9.10
CA PRO A 32 -5.96 -25.50 9.13
C PRO A 32 -4.69 -26.34 8.89
N VAL A 33 -3.63 -25.77 8.31
CA VAL A 33 -2.32 -26.44 8.22
C VAL A 33 -1.80 -26.71 9.63
N TYR A 34 -1.93 -25.76 10.55
CA TYR A 34 -1.31 -25.84 11.87
C TYR A 34 -2.26 -26.25 13.00
N GLU A 35 -3.55 -25.92 12.92
CA GLU A 35 -4.50 -26.12 14.02
C GLU A 35 -5.13 -27.52 14.05
N ASN A 36 -5.15 -28.23 12.92
CA ASN A 36 -5.77 -29.54 12.80
C ASN A 36 -4.84 -30.67 13.27
N THR A 37 -4.70 -30.80 14.60
CA THR A 37 -3.72 -31.65 15.28
C THR A 37 -3.99 -33.16 15.20
N GLU A 38 -5.23 -33.58 14.91
CA GLU A 38 -5.58 -35.00 14.73
C GLU A 38 -5.15 -35.55 13.37
N GLY A 39 -4.68 -34.69 12.45
CA GLY A 39 -4.15 -35.11 11.17
C GLY A 39 -5.25 -35.60 10.22
N ARG A 40 -6.08 -34.70 9.70
CA ARG A 40 -6.87 -35.02 8.50
C ARG A 40 -5.92 -35.26 7.33
N GLY A 41 -6.12 -36.31 6.55
CA GLY A 41 -5.29 -36.62 5.38
C GLY A 41 -5.26 -35.44 4.39
N VAL A 42 -4.17 -35.31 3.60
CA VAL A 42 -3.99 -34.21 2.62
C VAL A 42 -5.19 -34.05 1.69
N HIS A 43 -5.83 -35.17 1.32
CA HIS A 43 -7.02 -35.16 0.47
C HIS A 43 -8.19 -34.36 1.04
N LEU A 44 -8.41 -34.43 2.36
CA LEU A 44 -9.46 -33.65 3.02
C LEU A 44 -9.11 -32.16 3.04
N TYR A 45 -7.84 -31.81 3.25
CA TYR A 45 -7.40 -30.41 3.15
C TYR A 45 -7.61 -29.84 1.75
N GLN A 46 -7.21 -30.60 0.71
CA GLN A 46 -7.46 -30.22 -0.67
C GLN A 46 -8.96 -30.00 -0.92
N GLN A 47 -9.79 -30.95 -0.52
CA GLN A 47 -11.24 -30.90 -0.75
C GLN A 47 -11.92 -29.74 -0.01
N GLU A 48 -11.58 -29.52 1.26
CA GLU A 48 -12.23 -28.51 2.11
C GLU A 48 -11.72 -27.08 1.82
N TYR A 49 -10.43 -26.91 1.51
CA TYR A 49 -9.79 -25.58 1.50
C TYR A 49 -9.27 -25.13 0.14
N LEU A 50 -8.91 -26.07 -0.75
CA LEU A 50 -8.24 -25.74 -2.01
C LEU A 50 -9.12 -25.98 -3.25
N PHE A 51 -10.04 -26.95 -3.25
CA PHE A 51 -10.75 -27.39 -4.45
C PHE A 51 -11.57 -26.26 -5.09
N ASP A 52 -12.50 -25.66 -4.34
CA ASP A 52 -13.37 -24.57 -4.82
C ASP A 52 -12.70 -23.18 -4.74
N TRP A 53 -11.44 -23.11 -4.34
CA TRP A 53 -10.70 -21.85 -4.25
C TRP A 53 -10.13 -21.47 -5.61
N ASP A 54 -10.82 -20.58 -6.31
CA ASP A 54 -10.33 -19.93 -7.54
C ASP A 54 -9.18 -18.98 -7.20
N PHE A 55 -7.95 -19.48 -7.37
CA PHE A 55 -6.72 -18.81 -6.98
C PHE A 55 -5.53 -19.35 -7.77
N ASN A 56 -4.36 -18.68 -7.65
CA ASN A 56 -3.15 -19.11 -8.32
C ASN A 56 -2.77 -20.56 -7.96
N LYS A 57 -2.52 -21.36 -9.00
CA LYS A 57 -2.26 -22.80 -8.91
C LYS A 57 -0.98 -23.11 -8.13
N GLU A 58 0.10 -22.38 -8.36
CA GLU A 58 1.38 -22.59 -7.69
C GLU A 58 1.28 -22.35 -6.17
N ILE A 59 0.49 -21.34 -5.76
CA ILE A 59 0.24 -21.09 -4.34
C ILE A 59 -0.54 -22.25 -3.71
N LYS A 60 -1.56 -22.78 -4.41
CA LYS A 60 -2.32 -23.95 -3.93
C LYS A 60 -1.42 -25.18 -3.77
N GLU A 61 -0.57 -25.44 -4.77
CA GLU A 61 0.40 -26.54 -4.73
C GLU A 61 1.42 -26.37 -3.58
N LYS A 62 1.90 -25.15 -3.32
CA LYS A 62 2.78 -24.87 -2.16
C LYS A 62 2.08 -25.16 -0.82
N LEU A 63 0.83 -24.74 -0.64
CA LEU A 63 0.07 -25.01 0.59
C LEU A 63 -0.20 -26.50 0.79
N GLU A 64 -0.52 -27.23 -0.29
CA GLU A 64 -0.69 -28.68 -0.26
C GLU A 64 0.60 -29.39 0.15
N ASN A 65 1.74 -28.98 -0.41
CA ASN A 65 3.05 -29.51 -0.06
C ASN A 65 3.38 -29.23 1.42
N ALA A 66 3.12 -28.01 1.89
CA ALA A 66 3.31 -27.64 3.29
C ALA A 66 2.44 -28.51 4.22
N TYR A 67 1.16 -28.70 3.88
CA TYR A 67 0.25 -29.57 4.63
C TYR A 67 0.69 -31.04 4.65
N SER A 68 1.23 -31.54 3.54
CA SER A 68 1.74 -32.92 3.43
C SER A 68 3.01 -33.15 4.26
N SER A 69 3.81 -32.10 4.44
CA SER A 69 5.08 -32.14 5.19
C SER A 69 4.92 -31.99 6.71
N ARG A 70 3.67 -31.90 7.21
CA ARG A 70 3.40 -31.60 8.62
C ARG A 70 3.98 -32.63 9.55
N ARG A 71 4.61 -32.13 10.61
CA ARG A 71 5.15 -32.94 11.70
C ARG A 71 4.80 -32.31 13.03
N LYS A 72 4.44 -33.14 13.99
CA LYS A 72 4.25 -32.72 15.37
C LYS A 72 5.60 -32.65 16.06
N ILE A 73 5.90 -31.51 16.67
CA ILE A 73 7.09 -31.32 17.49
C ILE A 73 6.67 -30.96 18.91
N THR A 74 7.44 -31.44 19.88
CA THR A 74 7.27 -31.11 21.30
C THR A 74 8.33 -30.09 21.68
N THR A 75 7.93 -28.91 22.11
CA THR A 75 8.88 -27.89 22.57
C THR A 75 9.42 -28.24 23.96
N LYS A 76 10.48 -27.56 24.41
CA LYS A 76 11.09 -27.75 25.74
C LYS A 76 10.12 -27.53 26.90
N GLU A 77 9.01 -26.84 26.65
CA GLU A 77 7.95 -26.51 27.62
C GLU A 77 6.78 -27.52 27.58
N ASN A 78 6.94 -28.70 26.96
CA ASN A 78 5.89 -29.69 26.74
C ASN A 78 4.69 -29.19 25.90
N VAL A 79 4.84 -28.08 25.18
CA VAL A 79 3.83 -27.60 24.25
C VAL A 79 4.00 -28.35 22.92
N SER A 80 2.93 -29.02 22.48
CA SER A 80 2.89 -29.64 21.15
C SER A 80 2.55 -28.60 20.10
N GLN A 81 3.38 -28.46 19.06
CA GLN A 81 3.09 -27.60 17.91
C GLN A 81 3.31 -28.34 16.59
N ILE A 82 2.66 -27.87 15.53
CA ILE A 82 2.85 -28.37 14.18
C ILE A 82 3.90 -27.51 13.47
N GLU A 83 4.79 -28.16 12.75
CA GLU A 83 5.70 -27.53 11.78
C GLU A 83 5.51 -28.16 10.40
N THR A 84 5.84 -27.38 9.36
CA THR A 84 5.96 -27.84 7.97
C THR A 84 7.40 -27.72 7.51
N SER A 85 7.73 -28.28 6.33
CA SER A 85 9.01 -28.04 5.67
C SER A 85 9.15 -26.59 5.16
N ASP A 86 8.05 -25.85 5.03
CA ASP A 86 8.05 -24.44 4.67
C ASP A 86 8.30 -23.57 5.92
N LEU A 87 9.56 -23.21 6.14
CA LEU A 87 9.97 -22.41 7.30
C LEU A 87 9.34 -21.03 7.33
N LYS A 88 9.07 -20.44 6.16
CA LYS A 88 8.45 -19.11 6.06
C LYS A 88 6.95 -19.17 6.33
N LEU A 89 6.28 -20.24 5.93
CA LEU A 89 4.90 -20.48 6.34
C LEU A 89 4.79 -20.70 7.86
N ASN A 90 5.76 -21.41 8.46
CA ASN A 90 5.81 -21.59 9.91
C ASN A 90 5.96 -20.23 10.62
N GLU A 91 6.89 -19.38 10.16
CA GLU A 91 7.03 -18.00 10.65
C GLU A 91 5.71 -17.22 10.50
N MET A 92 5.12 -17.24 9.31
CA MET A 92 3.86 -16.55 9.03
C MET A 92 2.73 -16.97 9.96
N TYR A 93 2.58 -18.27 10.23
CA TYR A 93 1.56 -18.77 11.15
C TYR A 93 1.74 -18.16 12.56
N THR A 94 2.96 -18.10 13.08
CA THR A 94 3.22 -17.46 14.38
C THR A 94 2.91 -15.97 14.42
N LEU A 95 2.91 -15.29 13.27
CA LEU A 95 2.59 -13.86 13.16
C LEU A 95 1.09 -13.58 13.10
N ILE A 96 0.32 -14.46 12.43
CA ILE A 96 -1.13 -14.32 12.27
C ILE A 96 -1.93 -14.98 13.42
N LYS A 97 -1.37 -15.99 14.07
CA LYS A 97 -1.98 -16.62 15.25
C LYS A 97 -2.07 -15.62 16.39
N ASP A 98 -3.23 -15.51 17.02
CA ASP A 98 -3.48 -14.58 18.15
C ASP A 98 -3.14 -13.11 17.79
N ASN A 99 -3.44 -12.74 16.54
CA ASN A 99 -3.28 -11.38 16.01
C ASN A 99 -4.64 -10.68 15.95
N ILE A 100 -4.76 -9.56 16.67
CA ILE A 100 -6.00 -8.78 16.80
C ILE A 100 -6.52 -8.32 15.43
N TRP A 101 -5.63 -7.87 14.53
CA TRP A 101 -6.07 -7.38 13.22
C TRP A 101 -6.61 -8.50 12.34
N ILE A 102 -6.04 -9.71 12.42
CA ILE A 102 -6.60 -10.88 11.73
C ILE A 102 -7.98 -11.23 12.30
N GLN A 103 -8.13 -11.21 13.63
CA GLN A 103 -9.42 -11.44 14.30
C GLN A 103 -10.47 -10.38 13.93
N TYR A 104 -10.05 -9.13 13.73
CA TYR A 104 -10.91 -8.03 13.31
C TYR A 104 -11.32 -8.12 11.84
N PHE A 105 -10.37 -8.36 10.93
CA PHE A 105 -10.63 -8.32 9.49
C PHE A 105 -11.39 -9.52 8.95
N LEU A 106 -11.16 -10.73 9.48
CA LEU A 106 -11.76 -11.95 8.93
C LEU A 106 -13.31 -11.96 9.01
N PRO A 107 -13.95 -11.57 10.13
CA PRO A 107 -15.41 -11.45 10.20
C PRO A 107 -15.96 -10.39 9.25
N ILE A 108 -15.32 -9.21 9.17
CA ILE A 108 -15.73 -8.12 8.27
C ILE A 108 -15.68 -8.57 6.82
N TYR A 109 -14.58 -9.20 6.42
CA TYR A 109 -14.41 -9.79 5.10
C TYR A 109 -15.50 -10.83 4.79
N ALA A 110 -15.77 -11.74 5.74
CA ALA A 110 -16.77 -12.79 5.57
C ALA A 110 -18.20 -12.22 5.42
N ASP A 111 -18.57 -11.22 6.21
CA ASP A 111 -19.87 -10.55 6.10
C ASP A 111 -20.03 -9.83 4.76
N ARG A 112 -19.02 -9.05 4.34
CA ARG A 112 -19.04 -8.33 3.06
C ARG A 112 -19.16 -9.27 1.87
N LYS A 113 -18.45 -10.41 1.90
CA LYS A 113 -18.54 -11.47 0.89
C LYS A 113 -19.95 -12.08 0.81
N LYS A 114 -20.60 -12.30 1.96
CA LYS A 114 -21.98 -12.81 2.03
C LYS A 114 -23.00 -11.81 1.49
N ASN A 115 -22.76 -10.51 1.67
CA ASN A 115 -23.66 -9.43 1.25
C ASN A 115 -23.46 -8.99 -0.21
N GLY A 116 -22.81 -9.80 -1.06
CA GLY A 116 -22.70 -9.57 -2.50
C GLY A 116 -21.67 -8.51 -2.91
N LYS A 117 -20.84 -8.04 -1.98
CA LYS A 117 -19.59 -7.33 -2.30
C LYS A 117 -18.51 -8.41 -2.50
N ASP A 118 -17.51 -8.15 -3.32
CA ASP A 118 -16.32 -8.98 -3.55
C ASP A 118 -15.43 -9.17 -2.29
N GLY A 119 -15.97 -8.92 -1.10
CA GLY A 119 -15.25 -8.90 0.16
C GLY A 119 -14.30 -7.71 0.29
N TRP A 120 -14.48 -6.63 -0.50
CA TRP A 120 -13.59 -5.47 -0.44
C TRP A 120 -13.37 -4.95 0.99
N ILE A 121 -12.10 -4.82 1.34
CA ILE A 121 -11.63 -4.31 2.63
C ILE A 121 -10.40 -3.46 2.37
N ASP A 122 -10.33 -2.34 3.07
CA ASP A 122 -9.23 -1.39 3.05
C ASP A 122 -8.61 -1.36 4.44
N PHE A 123 -7.47 -2.03 4.63
CA PHE A 123 -6.89 -2.21 5.96
C PHE A 123 -6.65 -0.86 6.65
N GLU A 124 -6.19 0.15 5.93
CA GLU A 124 -5.95 1.48 6.45
C GLU A 124 -7.22 2.13 7.00
N SER A 125 -8.34 2.07 6.27
CA SER A 125 -9.63 2.62 6.76
C SER A 125 -10.12 1.87 7.99
N GLU A 126 -10.07 0.54 7.97
CA GLU A 126 -10.51 -0.30 9.09
C GLU A 126 -9.65 -0.07 10.35
N ILE A 127 -8.33 0.03 10.20
CA ILE A 127 -7.40 0.39 11.28
C ILE A 127 -7.72 1.81 11.78
N SER A 128 -8.00 2.73 10.86
CA SER A 128 -8.28 4.13 11.19
C SER A 128 -9.51 4.27 12.06
N GLU A 129 -10.58 3.51 11.78
CA GLU A 129 -11.80 3.49 12.59
C GLU A 129 -11.51 3.00 14.02
N VAL A 130 -10.79 1.89 14.17
CA VAL A 130 -10.42 1.35 15.51
C VAL A 130 -9.54 2.34 16.28
N ILE A 131 -8.52 2.89 15.64
CA ILE A 131 -7.59 3.82 16.31
C ILE A 131 -8.27 5.14 16.67
N GLN A 132 -9.13 5.67 15.80
CA GLN A 132 -9.90 6.89 16.11
C GLN A 132 -10.86 6.67 17.27
N SER A 133 -11.56 5.53 17.32
CA SER A 133 -12.46 5.23 18.44
C SER A 133 -11.72 5.17 19.78
N LEU A 134 -10.52 4.58 19.82
CA LEU A 134 -9.71 4.53 21.03
C LEU A 134 -9.14 5.90 21.42
N ASP A 135 -8.72 6.72 20.45
CA ASP A 135 -8.27 8.10 20.68
C ASP A 135 -9.42 8.98 21.20
N ASP A 136 -10.62 8.82 20.64
CA ASP A 136 -11.83 9.51 21.09
C ASP A 136 -12.29 9.02 22.47
N ASP A 137 -12.14 7.75 22.83
CA ASP A 137 -12.44 7.26 24.18
C ASP A 137 -11.45 7.82 25.23
N MET A 138 -10.20 8.07 24.84
CA MET A 138 -9.19 8.67 25.72
C MET A 138 -9.38 10.20 25.88
N HIS A 139 -9.86 10.88 24.84
CA HIS A 139 -9.95 12.34 24.78
C HIS A 139 -11.37 12.93 24.77
N GLY A 140 -12.39 12.08 24.66
CA GLY A 140 -13.81 12.41 24.60
C GLY A 140 -14.55 11.85 25.80
N LEU A 141 -15.65 12.51 26.19
CA LEU A 141 -16.50 12.22 27.36
C LEU A 141 -16.00 12.80 28.69
N SER A 142 -16.14 14.13 28.83
CA SER A 142 -16.17 14.89 30.10
C SER A 142 -14.92 14.90 30.99
N GLN A 143 -13.99 13.95 30.82
CA GLN A 143 -12.71 13.82 31.51
C GLN A 143 -11.61 13.60 30.47
N ILE A 144 -10.46 14.24 30.66
CA ILE A 144 -9.28 14.00 29.82
C ILE A 144 -8.52 12.86 30.51
N TYR A 145 -8.57 11.66 29.95
CA TYR A 145 -7.72 10.54 30.39
C TYR A 145 -6.31 10.70 29.84
N ASN A 146 -5.33 10.22 30.60
CA ASN A 146 -3.97 9.98 30.16
C ASN A 146 -3.85 8.55 29.64
N ILE A 147 -2.83 8.30 28.81
CA ILE A 147 -2.58 6.97 28.23
C ILE A 147 -2.38 5.87 29.28
N GLU A 148 -1.93 6.21 30.49
CA GLU A 148 -1.72 5.27 31.61
C GLU A 148 -3.01 4.99 32.41
N ASP A 149 -4.10 5.70 32.14
CA ASP A 149 -5.36 5.52 32.87
C ASP A 149 -6.04 4.20 32.48
N ILE A 150 -6.68 3.58 33.47
CA ILE A 150 -7.46 2.36 33.29
C ILE A 150 -8.75 2.65 32.51
N VAL A 151 -8.99 1.84 31.49
CA VAL A 151 -10.15 1.91 30.62
C VAL A 151 -11.39 1.47 31.38
N LYS A 152 -12.43 2.32 31.39
CA LYS A 152 -13.70 2.04 32.06
C LYS A 152 -14.82 1.63 31.09
N ASP A 153 -14.71 2.05 29.84
CA ASP A 153 -15.65 1.76 28.77
C ASP A 153 -14.95 1.97 27.42
N LEU A 154 -15.45 1.32 26.37
CA LEU A 154 -14.96 1.44 25.00
C LEU A 154 -16.14 1.58 24.03
N SER A 155 -16.11 2.63 23.22
CA SER A 155 -17.17 2.91 22.24
C SER A 155 -17.14 1.92 21.07
N ASN A 156 -15.97 1.36 20.74
CA ASN A 156 -15.81 0.38 19.69
C ASN A 156 -16.26 -1.02 20.13
N ASP A 157 -17.24 -1.58 19.45
CA ASP A 157 -17.82 -2.89 19.78
C ASP A 157 -16.79 -4.03 19.80
N PHE A 158 -15.87 -4.04 18.83
CA PHE A 158 -14.83 -5.07 18.75
C PHE A 158 -13.84 -4.97 19.92
N LEU A 159 -13.35 -3.77 20.23
CA LEU A 159 -12.44 -3.59 21.37
C LEU A 159 -13.14 -3.88 22.70
N ARG A 160 -14.42 -3.49 22.84
CA ARG A 160 -15.22 -3.74 24.05
C ARG A 160 -15.44 -5.23 24.28
N GLU A 161 -15.75 -6.00 23.24
CA GLU A 161 -15.86 -7.45 23.33
C GLU A 161 -14.52 -8.09 23.72
N MET A 162 -13.45 -7.70 23.04
CA MET A 162 -12.11 -8.24 23.24
C MET A 162 -11.52 -7.99 24.63
N TYR A 163 -11.86 -6.87 25.26
CA TYR A 163 -11.37 -6.49 26.60
C TYR A 163 -12.46 -6.51 27.68
N SER A 164 -13.60 -7.15 27.42
CA SER A 164 -14.74 -7.22 28.34
C SER A 164 -14.35 -7.71 29.73
N ASP A 165 -13.59 -8.80 29.83
CA ASP A 165 -13.09 -9.34 31.11
C ASP A 165 -12.32 -8.31 31.95
N TYR A 166 -11.54 -7.43 31.31
CA TYR A 166 -10.77 -6.37 31.98
C TYR A 166 -11.63 -5.17 32.37
N ILE A 167 -12.65 -4.85 31.58
CA ILE A 167 -13.56 -3.73 31.82
C ILE A 167 -14.52 -4.07 32.95
N ASP A 168 -15.10 -5.27 32.92
CA ASP A 168 -16.05 -5.78 33.92
C ASP A 168 -15.41 -5.91 35.30
N ALA A 169 -14.11 -6.22 35.35
CA ALA A 169 -13.30 -6.26 36.57
C ALA A 169 -13.24 -4.93 37.34
N VAL A 170 -13.40 -3.80 36.65
CA VAL A 170 -13.25 -2.45 37.21
C VAL A 170 -14.63 -1.84 37.55
N GLN A 171 -15.73 -2.51 37.20
CA GLN A 171 -17.10 -2.06 37.50
C GLN A 171 -17.44 -2.29 38.99
N PRO A 172 -18.13 -1.35 39.66
CA PRO A 172 -18.36 -1.37 41.12
C PRO A 172 -19.34 -2.46 41.63
N ILE A 173 -19.70 -3.48 40.84
CA ILE A 173 -20.80 -4.42 41.12
C ILE A 173 -20.35 -5.80 41.65
N ASN A 174 -19.05 -6.13 41.66
CA ASN A 174 -18.59 -7.46 42.12
C ASN A 174 -17.89 -7.43 43.49
N PRO A 175 -18.62 -7.57 44.62
CA PRO A 175 -18.03 -7.77 45.94
C PRO A 175 -17.86 -9.27 46.25
N VAL A 176 -17.26 -10.06 45.35
CA VAL A 176 -16.92 -11.46 45.66
C VAL A 176 -15.61 -11.88 44.95
N ASP A 177 -14.66 -12.28 45.79
CA ASP A 177 -13.44 -13.07 45.52
C ASP A 177 -12.20 -12.42 44.89
N ASN A 178 -11.28 -12.00 45.79
CA ASN A 178 -9.85 -12.41 45.90
C ASN A 178 -9.10 -12.90 44.64
N GLY A 179 -9.23 -12.21 43.51
CA GLY A 179 -8.28 -12.25 42.41
C GLY A 179 -8.26 -10.90 41.73
N PHE A 180 -7.20 -10.11 41.95
CA PHE A 180 -7.00 -8.85 41.25
C PHE A 180 -6.85 -9.13 39.74
N SER A 181 -7.94 -9.06 38.97
CA SER A 181 -7.82 -8.73 37.55
C SER A 181 -7.51 -7.25 37.49
N GLU A 182 -6.23 -6.92 37.35
CA GLU A 182 -5.80 -5.55 37.03
C GLU A 182 -6.55 -5.10 35.78
N GLY A 183 -7.27 -3.97 35.87
CA GLY A 183 -7.89 -3.36 34.71
C GLY A 183 -6.83 -3.06 33.64
N ILE A 184 -7.26 -2.84 32.40
CA ILE A 184 -6.35 -2.57 31.29
C ILE A 184 -6.24 -1.07 31.03
N SER A 185 -5.03 -0.56 30.80
CA SER A 185 -4.78 0.84 30.42
C SER A 185 -4.92 1.09 28.91
N PHE A 186 -5.17 2.34 28.53
CA PHE A 186 -5.17 2.74 27.10
C PHE A 186 -3.82 2.43 26.44
N LYS A 187 -2.72 2.56 27.18
CA LYS A 187 -1.36 2.21 26.75
C LYS A 187 -1.24 0.75 26.36
N GLU A 188 -1.73 -0.16 27.19
CA GLU A 188 -1.63 -1.60 26.94
C GLU A 188 -2.43 -2.01 25.70
N ILE A 189 -3.63 -1.45 25.52
CA ILE A 189 -4.42 -1.65 24.31
C ILE A 189 -3.66 -1.13 23.09
N ARG A 190 -3.19 0.13 23.13
CA ARG A 190 -2.43 0.74 22.04
C ARG A 190 -1.19 -0.08 21.67
N ASP A 191 -0.41 -0.50 22.66
CA ASP A 191 0.86 -1.21 22.46
C ASP A 191 0.60 -2.59 21.87
N LYS A 192 -0.47 -3.26 22.29
CA LYS A 192 -0.91 -4.54 21.70
C LYS A 192 -1.39 -4.36 20.26
N LEU A 193 -2.19 -3.33 19.95
CA LEU A 193 -2.61 -2.99 18.59
C LEU A 193 -1.41 -2.72 17.68
N LEU A 194 -0.43 -1.95 18.15
CA LEU A 194 0.78 -1.62 17.39
C LEU A 194 1.66 -2.85 17.16
N LYS A 195 1.86 -3.67 18.20
CA LYS A 195 2.62 -4.92 18.10
C LYS A 195 2.01 -5.86 17.07
N ASP A 196 0.69 -6.05 17.10
CA ASP A 196 0.01 -6.93 16.16
C ASP A 196 -0.06 -6.34 14.75
N LEU A 197 -0.09 -5.00 14.60
CA LEU A 197 0.03 -4.37 13.29
C LEU A 197 1.39 -4.68 12.66
N ASN A 198 2.47 -4.58 13.43
CA ASN A 198 3.80 -4.94 12.94
C ASN A 198 3.91 -6.43 12.58
N ARG A 199 3.27 -7.31 13.37
CA ARG A 199 3.18 -8.76 13.04
C ARG A 199 2.37 -9.01 11.77
N LEU A 200 1.26 -8.30 11.57
CA LEU A 200 0.43 -8.38 10.37
C LEU A 200 1.22 -7.94 9.13
N ILE A 201 1.90 -6.80 9.21
CA ILE A 201 2.72 -6.27 8.10
C ILE A 201 3.82 -7.27 7.75
N LYS A 202 4.46 -7.90 8.75
CA LYS A 202 5.47 -8.93 8.48
C LYS A 202 4.88 -10.19 7.84
N ALA A 203 3.71 -10.63 8.28
CA ALA A 203 3.00 -11.74 7.65
C ALA A 203 2.62 -11.43 6.19
N PHE A 204 2.21 -10.20 5.92
CA PHE A 204 1.90 -9.74 4.57
C PHE A 204 3.17 -9.66 3.70
N GLU A 205 4.30 -9.21 4.25
CA GLU A 205 5.59 -9.26 3.57
C GLU A 205 5.98 -10.69 3.15
N ILE A 206 5.84 -11.66 4.06
CA ILE A 206 6.11 -13.08 3.75
C ILE A 206 5.19 -13.56 2.62
N TYR A 207 3.90 -13.23 2.69
CA TYR A 207 2.96 -13.58 1.62
C TYR A 207 3.41 -13.03 0.25
N LEU A 208 3.78 -11.75 0.20
CA LEU A 208 4.23 -11.12 -1.03
C LEU A 208 5.52 -11.76 -1.56
N THR A 209 6.56 -11.93 -0.73
CA THR A 209 7.88 -12.38 -1.21
C THR A 209 7.98 -13.89 -1.44
N GLU A 210 7.30 -14.70 -0.65
CA GLU A 210 7.43 -16.17 -0.71
C GLU A 210 6.42 -16.82 -1.64
N TYR A 211 5.29 -16.16 -1.88
CA TYR A 211 4.19 -16.67 -2.69
C TYR A 211 3.97 -15.83 -3.93
N VAL A 212 3.72 -14.53 -3.80
CA VAL A 212 3.31 -13.68 -4.94
C VAL A 212 4.46 -13.40 -5.91
N GLU A 213 5.61 -12.92 -5.42
CA GLU A 213 6.76 -12.56 -6.26
C GLU A 213 7.43 -13.75 -6.95
N LYS A 214 7.06 -14.98 -6.57
CA LYS A 214 7.54 -16.22 -7.16
C LYS A 214 6.61 -16.81 -8.22
N ILE A 215 5.45 -16.18 -8.47
CA ILE A 215 4.55 -16.57 -9.55
C ILE A 215 5.20 -16.19 -10.87
N ASP A 216 5.17 -17.10 -11.85
CA ASP A 216 5.63 -16.81 -13.20
C ASP A 216 4.73 -15.76 -13.87
N ILE A 217 5.34 -14.70 -14.38
CA ILE A 217 4.64 -13.58 -15.01
C ILE A 217 4.42 -13.92 -16.48
N GLU A 218 3.16 -14.10 -16.87
CA GLU A 218 2.79 -14.52 -18.24
C GLU A 218 2.47 -13.35 -19.17
N VAL A 219 2.19 -12.16 -18.63
CA VAL A 219 1.69 -11.01 -19.38
C VAL A 219 2.49 -9.74 -19.09
N ILE A 220 2.57 -8.84 -20.06
CA ILE A 220 3.28 -7.56 -19.96
C ILE A 220 2.42 -6.40 -20.46
N SER A 221 2.54 -5.24 -19.82
CA SER A 221 1.88 -4.01 -20.26
C SER A 221 2.65 -3.33 -21.40
N PRO A 222 2.07 -3.19 -22.61
CA PRO A 222 2.72 -2.48 -23.72
C PRO A 222 2.85 -0.98 -23.44
N ASP A 223 1.91 -0.39 -22.70
CA ASP A 223 1.99 1.02 -22.32
C ASP A 223 3.21 1.26 -21.42
N ILE A 224 3.44 0.38 -20.43
CA ILE A 224 4.60 0.51 -19.53
C ILE A 224 5.90 0.21 -20.28
N GLU A 225 5.93 -0.79 -21.17
CA GLU A 225 7.13 -1.09 -21.96
C GLU A 225 7.61 0.12 -22.78
N GLU A 226 6.68 0.85 -23.41
CA GLU A 226 6.97 2.07 -24.18
C GLU A 226 7.47 3.24 -23.29
N ILE A 227 7.12 3.24 -22.00
CA ILE A 227 7.48 4.29 -21.05
C ILE A 227 8.80 3.94 -20.33
N ALA A 228 8.99 2.69 -19.92
CA ALA A 228 10.03 2.26 -19.00
C ALA A 228 11.43 2.60 -19.50
N ALA A 229 11.71 2.37 -20.78
CA ALA A 229 13.01 2.62 -21.40
C ALA A 229 12.85 3.19 -22.81
N THR A 230 13.51 4.32 -23.10
CA THR A 230 13.59 4.88 -24.46
C THR A 230 14.98 4.62 -25.03
N ILE A 231 15.06 3.85 -26.11
CA ILE A 231 16.30 3.59 -26.85
C ILE A 231 16.49 4.73 -27.85
N TYR A 232 17.66 5.36 -27.85
CA TYR A 232 18.02 6.41 -28.81
C TYR A 232 19.39 6.14 -29.41
N ASP A 233 19.66 6.76 -30.56
CA ASP A 233 20.95 6.71 -31.25
C ASP A 233 21.47 8.14 -31.43
N ASP A 234 22.53 8.50 -30.71
CA ASP A 234 23.30 9.72 -30.97
C ASP A 234 24.59 9.31 -31.67
N ARG A 235 24.75 9.74 -32.93
CA ARG A 235 26.01 9.61 -33.70
C ARG A 235 26.57 8.19 -33.75
N GLY A 236 25.71 7.17 -33.81
CA GLY A 236 26.11 5.76 -33.94
C GLY A 236 26.31 5.04 -32.61
N GLN A 237 26.00 5.69 -31.47
CA GLN A 237 26.01 5.07 -30.15
C GLN A 237 24.56 4.95 -29.64
N LYS A 238 24.09 3.70 -29.52
CA LYS A 238 22.80 3.43 -28.89
C LYS A 238 22.89 3.67 -27.38
N GLY A 239 22.04 4.55 -26.86
CA GLY A 239 21.84 4.79 -25.43
C GLY A 239 20.43 4.36 -24.99
N ILE A 240 20.27 4.09 -23.70
CA ILE A 240 18.97 3.78 -23.09
C ILE A 240 18.69 4.81 -22.01
N LEU A 241 17.55 5.49 -22.11
CA LEU A 241 17.06 6.40 -21.08
C LEU A 241 15.90 5.75 -20.34
N PHE A 242 16.10 5.47 -19.06
CA PHE A 242 15.05 4.93 -18.19
C PHE A 242 14.15 6.02 -17.62
N SER A 243 12.87 5.72 -17.52
CA SER A 243 11.93 6.53 -16.74
C SER A 243 12.23 6.40 -15.24
N LYS A 244 11.98 7.48 -14.50
CA LYS A 244 11.90 7.42 -13.04
C LYS A 244 10.58 6.78 -12.63
N VAL A 245 10.53 6.09 -11.50
CA VAL A 245 9.38 5.30 -11.07
C VAL A 245 9.08 5.59 -9.62
N ILE A 246 7.82 5.88 -9.31
CA ILE A 246 7.31 5.99 -7.94
C ILE A 246 6.38 4.80 -7.75
N SER A 247 6.79 3.85 -6.90
CA SER A 247 6.01 2.64 -6.64
C SER A 247 5.27 2.78 -5.31
N PHE A 248 3.94 2.73 -5.38
CA PHE A 248 3.07 2.51 -4.24
C PHE A 248 2.94 0.99 -3.93
N ASN A 249 3.41 0.13 -4.83
CA ASN A 249 3.42 -1.32 -4.60
C ASN A 249 4.63 -1.70 -3.76
N TYR A 250 4.43 -2.70 -2.90
CA TYR A 250 5.52 -3.28 -2.11
C TYR A 250 6.35 -4.29 -2.89
N THR A 251 5.78 -4.90 -3.93
CA THR A 251 6.43 -5.98 -4.68
C THR A 251 7.53 -5.46 -5.61
N ASN A 252 8.49 -6.31 -5.94
CA ASN A 252 9.57 -6.00 -6.90
C ASN A 252 9.21 -6.28 -8.37
N ILE A 253 7.93 -6.46 -8.71
CA ILE A 253 7.47 -6.93 -10.03
C ILE A 253 7.90 -6.01 -11.17
N TYR A 254 7.88 -4.68 -10.96
CA TYR A 254 8.38 -3.74 -11.97
C TYR A 254 9.86 -3.98 -12.29
N GLU A 255 10.68 -4.22 -11.27
CA GLU A 255 12.11 -4.52 -11.43
C GLU A 255 12.30 -5.83 -12.20
N GLN A 256 11.55 -6.88 -11.84
CA GLN A 256 11.63 -8.19 -12.48
C GLN A 256 11.34 -8.12 -13.98
N ILE A 257 10.28 -7.40 -14.39
CA ILE A 257 9.83 -7.36 -15.79
C ILE A 257 10.59 -6.33 -16.61
N TYR A 258 10.78 -5.12 -16.08
CA TYR A 258 11.18 -3.96 -16.90
C TYR A 258 12.64 -3.54 -16.72
N LEU A 259 13.29 -3.91 -15.62
CA LEU A 259 14.68 -3.50 -15.35
C LEU A 259 15.69 -4.65 -15.45
N ARG A 260 15.34 -5.86 -15.00
CA ARG A 260 16.25 -7.01 -14.91
C ARG A 260 16.96 -7.32 -16.24
N LYS A 261 16.25 -7.18 -17.37
CA LYS A 261 16.81 -7.38 -18.72
C LYS A 261 17.93 -6.41 -19.12
N TYR A 262 18.15 -5.36 -18.34
CA TYR A 262 19.15 -4.32 -18.61
C TYR A 262 20.30 -4.29 -17.59
N ASP A 263 20.30 -5.17 -16.58
CA ASP A 263 21.34 -5.25 -15.53
C ASP A 263 21.63 -3.89 -14.85
N VAL A 264 20.55 -3.16 -14.51
CA VAL A 264 20.62 -1.86 -13.84
C VAL A 264 20.14 -1.94 -12.40
N ASP A 265 20.77 -1.17 -11.51
CA ASP A 265 20.31 -1.06 -10.13
C ASP A 265 18.95 -0.32 -10.09
N CYS A 266 17.94 -0.98 -9.54
CA CYS A 266 16.60 -0.43 -9.39
C CYS A 266 16.59 0.85 -8.54
N ASN A 267 17.50 1.00 -7.56
CA ASN A 267 17.54 2.14 -6.64
C ASN A 267 17.83 3.47 -7.34
N ASP A 268 18.41 3.44 -8.55
CA ASP A 268 18.68 4.64 -9.35
C ASP A 268 17.43 5.23 -10.01
N TYR A 269 16.40 4.40 -10.18
CA TYR A 269 15.22 4.73 -11.00
C TYR A 269 13.91 4.59 -10.24
N VAL A 270 13.84 3.73 -9.22
CA VAL A 270 12.61 3.39 -8.51
C VAL A 270 12.65 3.94 -7.08
N ASP A 271 11.58 4.61 -6.69
CA ASP A 271 11.35 5.11 -5.33
C ASP A 271 10.14 4.41 -4.73
N TYR A 272 10.39 3.52 -3.76
CA TYR A 272 9.37 2.77 -3.02
C TYR A 272 8.90 3.59 -1.80
N ILE A 273 7.93 4.45 -2.05
CA ILE A 273 7.43 5.44 -1.08
C ILE A 273 6.70 4.83 0.12
N HIS A 274 6.16 3.63 -0.03
CA HIS A 274 5.53 2.85 1.05
C HIS A 274 6.41 1.68 1.50
N GLY A 275 7.69 1.65 1.11
CA GLY A 275 8.59 0.53 1.38
C GLY A 275 8.49 -0.60 0.36
N LYS A 276 9.42 -1.56 0.46
CA LYS A 276 9.58 -2.68 -0.48
C LYS A 276 9.64 -3.97 0.33
N ALA A 277 8.83 -4.95 -0.05
CA ALA A 277 8.81 -6.26 0.58
C ALA A 277 10.18 -6.94 0.40
N ASN A 278 10.70 -7.54 1.47
CA ASN A 278 11.96 -8.29 1.42
C ASN A 278 11.92 -9.51 2.35
N ALA A 279 12.15 -10.68 1.77
CA ALA A 279 12.13 -11.97 2.47
C ALA A 279 13.08 -12.04 3.67
N ASN A 280 14.18 -11.27 3.63
CA ASN A 280 15.23 -11.25 4.65
C ASN A 280 14.95 -10.30 5.81
N ASN A 281 13.90 -9.48 5.74
CA ASN A 281 13.58 -8.56 6.83
C ASN A 281 13.11 -9.30 8.09
N THR A 282 13.41 -8.74 9.26
CA THR A 282 12.72 -9.08 10.52
C THR A 282 11.52 -8.13 10.70
N ILE A 283 10.78 -8.27 11.81
CA ILE A 283 9.74 -7.29 12.18
C ILE A 283 10.36 -5.88 12.31
N ASP A 284 11.55 -5.77 12.88
CA ASP A 284 12.20 -4.46 13.15
C ASP A 284 12.82 -3.83 11.91
N THR A 285 13.30 -4.65 10.96
CA THR A 285 13.88 -4.13 9.70
C THR A 285 12.87 -4.02 8.56
N ASN A 286 11.63 -4.48 8.77
CA ASN A 286 10.55 -4.33 7.80
C ASN A 286 10.26 -2.85 7.53
N ASN A 287 10.33 -2.44 6.26
CA ASN A 287 10.12 -1.05 5.87
C ASN A 287 8.75 -0.77 5.20
N MET A 288 7.85 -1.76 5.13
CA MET A 288 6.52 -1.59 4.54
C MET A 288 5.65 -0.68 5.40
N VAL A 289 5.02 0.31 4.78
CA VAL A 289 4.14 1.29 5.42
C VAL A 289 2.70 0.86 5.17
N LEU A 290 1.99 0.57 6.25
CA LEU A 290 0.56 0.25 6.29
C LEU A 290 -0.06 1.09 7.40
N GLY A 291 0.03 2.41 7.23
CA GLY A 291 -0.33 3.40 8.23
C GLY A 291 -1.52 4.24 7.80
N ILE A 292 -2.25 4.76 8.77
CA ILE A 292 -3.46 5.56 8.57
C ILE A 292 -3.12 7.02 8.33
N ASP A 293 -4.04 7.76 7.72
CA ASP A 293 -3.89 9.19 7.52
C ASP A 293 -4.05 9.99 8.83
N GLU A 294 -3.60 11.24 8.80
CA GLU A 294 -3.86 12.18 9.89
C GLU A 294 -5.34 12.56 9.94
N TYR A 295 -6.05 12.04 10.95
CA TYR A 295 -7.45 12.35 11.20
C TYR A 295 -7.65 13.56 12.13
N LEU A 296 -6.62 13.99 12.89
CA LEU A 296 -6.76 15.11 13.81
C LEU A 296 -6.70 16.46 13.09
N GLY A 297 -7.60 17.36 13.49
CA GLY A 297 -7.60 18.74 13.01
C GLY A 297 -6.31 19.51 13.36
N LYS A 298 -6.03 20.59 12.63
CA LYS A 298 -4.81 21.42 12.76
C LYS A 298 -4.47 21.86 14.19
N LYS A 299 -5.49 22.05 15.05
CA LYS A 299 -5.31 22.47 16.46
C LYS A 299 -4.86 21.34 17.38
N LYS A 300 -5.18 20.09 17.03
CA LYS A 300 -4.98 18.87 17.85
C LYS A 300 -3.77 18.05 17.41
N ARG A 301 -3.53 17.92 16.10
CA ARG A 301 -2.52 17.01 15.52
C ARG A 301 -1.06 17.17 15.98
N ASN A 302 -0.70 18.36 16.48
CA ASN A 302 0.65 18.65 17.00
C ASN A 302 0.73 18.50 18.54
N LYS A 303 -0.36 18.12 19.20
CA LYS A 303 -0.47 18.01 20.65
C LYS A 303 -0.77 16.58 21.08
N TYR A 304 -1.72 15.93 20.42
CA TYR A 304 -2.10 14.55 20.69
C TYR A 304 -1.32 13.63 19.74
N VAL A 305 -0.33 12.96 20.30
CA VAL A 305 0.70 12.17 19.59
C VAL A 305 0.77 10.73 20.11
N GLU A 306 -0.11 10.36 21.02
CA GLU A 306 -0.18 9.05 21.68
C GLU A 306 -0.34 7.91 20.67
N PHE A 307 -1.06 8.17 19.56
CA PHE A 307 -1.30 7.25 18.45
C PHE A 307 -0.51 7.59 17.18
N ILE A 308 0.51 8.44 17.27
CA ILE A 308 1.29 8.89 16.10
C ILE A 308 1.95 7.73 15.35
N THR A 309 2.26 6.63 16.04
CA THR A 309 2.93 5.44 15.50
C THR A 309 2.12 4.71 14.43
N PHE A 310 0.79 4.86 14.45
CA PHE A 310 -0.11 4.32 13.44
C PHE A 310 -0.16 5.19 12.18
N LYS A 311 0.31 6.44 12.25
CA LYS A 311 0.20 7.40 11.15
C LYS A 311 1.22 7.11 10.06
N LYS A 312 0.77 7.19 8.81
CA LYS A 312 1.58 6.92 7.61
C LYS A 312 2.87 7.74 7.55
N PHE A 313 2.80 9.05 7.82
CA PHE A 313 3.98 9.91 7.80
C PHE A 313 5.02 9.50 8.84
N TYR A 314 4.59 9.08 10.03
CA TYR A 314 5.47 8.60 11.08
C TYR A 314 6.16 7.32 10.63
N GLN A 315 5.40 6.35 10.10
CA GLN A 315 5.97 5.10 9.61
C GLN A 315 6.98 5.33 8.49
N ARG A 316 6.70 6.23 7.52
CA ARG A 316 7.66 6.59 6.45
C ARG A 316 8.98 7.12 7.02
N ILE A 317 8.92 8.01 8.02
CA ILE A 317 10.11 8.57 8.69
C ILE A 317 10.84 7.48 9.49
N HIS A 318 10.11 6.76 10.34
CA HIS A 318 10.66 5.75 11.25
C HIS A 318 11.30 4.57 10.50
N LYS A 319 10.68 4.14 9.40
CA LYS A 319 11.14 3.03 8.56
C LYS A 319 12.11 3.45 7.46
N GLY A 320 12.36 4.75 7.31
CA GLY A 320 13.26 5.29 6.28
C GLY A 320 12.84 4.91 4.85
N THR A 321 11.56 5.07 4.51
CA THR A 321 11.08 4.76 3.16
C THR A 321 11.57 5.76 2.12
N GLY A 322 11.39 5.39 0.85
CA GLY A 322 11.80 6.20 -0.29
C GLY A 322 11.22 7.62 -0.28
N CYS A 323 12.10 8.62 -0.47
CA CYS A 323 11.73 10.02 -0.72
C CYS A 323 12.49 10.62 -1.90
N LYS A 324 13.13 9.78 -2.72
CA LYS A 324 13.96 10.18 -3.87
C LYS A 324 13.14 10.95 -4.91
N TYR A 325 11.84 10.72 -4.99
CA TYR A 325 10.94 11.47 -5.85
C TYR A 325 10.94 12.97 -5.57
N LYS A 326 11.32 13.40 -4.34
CA LYS A 326 11.44 14.82 -4.01
C LYS A 326 12.50 15.50 -4.86
N GLU A 327 13.65 14.86 -5.10
CA GLU A 327 14.69 15.37 -6.00
C GLU A 327 14.16 15.56 -7.43
N TRP A 328 13.28 14.66 -7.88
CA TRP A 328 12.64 14.74 -9.19
C TRP A 328 11.63 15.91 -9.23
N THR A 329 10.86 16.11 -8.17
CA THR A 329 9.95 17.26 -8.06
C THR A 329 10.69 18.58 -7.97
N ASP A 330 11.85 18.62 -7.30
CA ASP A 330 12.68 19.81 -7.20
C ASP A 330 13.27 20.17 -8.57
N THR A 331 13.69 19.18 -9.35
CA THR A 331 14.11 19.37 -10.75
C THR A 331 12.97 19.97 -11.59
N ILE A 332 11.75 19.44 -11.46
CA ILE A 332 10.56 19.96 -12.16
C ILE A 332 10.30 21.43 -11.81
N LYS A 333 10.35 21.76 -10.52
CA LYS A 333 10.12 23.12 -10.01
C LYS A 333 11.22 24.09 -10.45
N GLY A 334 12.48 23.66 -10.43
CA GLY A 334 13.62 24.42 -10.93
C GLY A 334 13.49 24.73 -12.42
N ASP A 335 13.19 23.72 -13.23
CA ASP A 335 12.97 23.88 -14.67
C ASP A 335 11.81 24.85 -14.99
N PHE A 336 10.77 24.89 -14.14
CA PHE A 336 9.69 25.86 -14.27
C PHE A 336 10.10 27.28 -13.86
N ALA A 337 10.90 27.42 -12.80
CA ALA A 337 11.43 28.71 -12.37
C ALA A 337 12.32 29.34 -13.46
N ASP A 338 13.19 28.55 -14.07
CA ASP A 338 14.04 28.97 -15.19
C ASP A 338 13.21 29.46 -16.38
N TYR A 339 12.13 28.74 -16.70
CA TYR A 339 11.17 29.16 -17.72
C TYR A 339 10.54 30.52 -17.40
N GLN A 340 10.12 30.76 -16.16
CA GLN A 340 9.52 32.05 -15.77
C GLN A 340 10.51 33.20 -15.92
N ILE A 341 11.75 32.99 -15.48
CA ILE A 341 12.82 34.00 -15.60
C ILE A 341 13.09 34.33 -17.07
N GLU A 342 13.22 33.33 -17.95
CA GLU A 342 13.42 33.57 -19.39
C GLU A 342 12.21 34.23 -20.05
N LEU A 343 10.99 33.83 -19.65
CA LEU A 343 9.76 34.42 -20.15
C LEU A 343 9.69 35.90 -19.81
N GLU A 344 10.02 36.29 -18.57
CA GLU A 344 10.05 37.69 -18.14
C GLU A 344 11.10 38.50 -18.90
N LYS A 345 12.34 38.00 -19.02
CA LYS A 345 13.40 38.64 -19.82
C LYS A 345 12.97 38.85 -21.27
N SER A 346 12.29 37.86 -21.86
CA SER A 346 11.81 37.96 -23.23
C SER A 346 10.75 39.04 -23.45
N LYS A 347 9.96 39.36 -22.41
CA LYS A 347 8.95 40.44 -22.43
C LYS A 347 9.59 41.82 -22.32
N THR A 348 10.70 41.95 -21.58
CA THR A 348 11.41 43.23 -21.41
C THR A 348 12.32 43.59 -22.58
N GLU A 349 12.91 42.60 -23.27
CA GLU A 349 13.98 42.83 -24.24
C GLU A 349 13.52 42.97 -25.71
N LYS A 350 12.26 42.64 -26.06
CA LYS A 350 11.84 42.49 -27.48
C LYS A 350 10.64 43.34 -27.89
N ASN A 351 10.72 43.90 -29.09
CA ASN A 351 9.60 44.53 -29.81
C ASN A 351 8.39 43.57 -29.96
N ILE A 352 7.18 44.10 -29.79
CA ILE A 352 5.90 43.37 -29.70
C ILE A 352 5.68 42.37 -30.86
N MET A 353 6.17 42.66 -32.08
CA MET A 353 5.99 41.80 -33.27
C MET A 353 6.63 40.40 -33.15
N ASN A 354 7.72 40.22 -32.39
CA ASN A 354 8.43 38.93 -32.26
C ASN A 354 8.21 38.22 -30.92
N LEU A 355 7.41 38.81 -30.03
CA LEU A 355 7.17 38.26 -28.69
C LEU A 355 6.39 36.94 -28.75
N LYS A 356 5.33 36.87 -29.57
CA LYS A 356 4.50 35.66 -29.69
C LYS A 356 5.28 34.44 -30.19
N ALA A 357 6.14 34.63 -31.18
CA ALA A 357 7.00 33.56 -31.70
C ALA A 357 8.06 33.13 -30.67
N THR A 358 8.66 34.09 -29.95
CA THR A 358 9.63 33.81 -28.89
C THR A 358 8.99 33.05 -27.73
N VAL A 359 7.83 33.50 -27.26
CA VAL A 359 7.06 32.84 -26.19
C VAL A 359 6.68 31.42 -26.60
N ASN A 360 6.23 31.20 -27.85
CA ASN A 360 5.92 29.85 -28.33
C ASN A 360 7.15 28.95 -28.39
N LYS A 361 8.33 29.49 -28.74
CA LYS A 361 9.59 28.74 -28.72
C LYS A 361 9.97 28.35 -27.28
N LEU A 362 9.91 29.30 -26.34
CA LEU A 362 10.15 29.05 -24.91
C LEU A 362 9.16 28.04 -24.34
N LYS A 363 7.88 28.18 -24.66
CA LYS A 363 6.85 27.20 -24.30
C LYS A 363 7.21 25.81 -24.79
N LYS A 364 7.60 25.64 -26.06
CA LYS A 364 8.02 24.31 -26.57
C LYS A 364 9.28 23.76 -25.92
N GLN A 365 10.19 24.62 -25.48
CA GLN A 365 11.45 24.23 -24.87
C GLN A 365 11.26 23.76 -23.42
N TYR A 366 10.35 24.41 -22.67
CA TYR A 366 10.18 24.19 -21.23
C TYR A 366 8.87 23.50 -20.85
N LEU A 367 7.74 23.86 -21.48
CA LEU A 367 6.46 23.17 -21.31
C LEU A 367 6.51 21.88 -22.14
N ASN A 368 6.17 20.75 -21.51
CA ASN A 368 6.33 19.36 -22.01
C ASN A 368 7.72 18.74 -21.81
N LYS A 369 8.63 19.39 -21.08
CA LYS A 369 9.90 18.76 -20.68
C LYS A 369 9.68 17.58 -19.74
N HIS A 370 8.60 17.59 -18.97
CA HIS A 370 8.27 16.56 -17.98
C HIS A 370 6.94 15.88 -18.30
N HIS A 371 6.91 14.57 -18.10
CA HIS A 371 5.70 13.76 -18.30
C HIS A 371 5.55 12.77 -17.14
N VAL A 372 4.43 12.84 -16.43
CA VAL A 372 4.01 11.88 -15.40
C VAL A 372 3.00 10.90 -16.01
N TYR A 373 3.25 9.60 -15.88
CA TYR A 373 2.34 8.53 -16.28
C TYR A 373 1.82 7.87 -15.02
N ILE A 374 0.52 7.64 -14.90
CA ILE A 374 -0.08 6.98 -13.73
C ILE A 374 -0.77 5.71 -14.20
N PHE A 375 -0.28 4.55 -13.73
CA PHE A 375 -0.78 3.24 -14.10
C PHE A 375 -1.17 2.44 -12.86
N GLY A 376 -2.38 1.88 -12.84
CA GLY A 376 -2.84 1.01 -11.75
C GLY A 376 -3.06 1.70 -10.39
N HIS A 377 -2.93 3.03 -10.32
CA HIS A 377 -3.17 3.78 -9.09
C HIS A 377 -4.62 4.28 -9.00
N SER A 378 -5.22 4.21 -7.81
CA SER A 378 -6.60 4.64 -7.53
C SER A 378 -6.79 6.16 -7.47
N LEU A 379 -5.67 6.89 -7.36
CA LEU A 379 -5.59 8.34 -7.11
C LEU A 379 -6.23 8.75 -5.78
N ASP A 380 -6.20 7.86 -4.80
CA ASP A 380 -6.87 8.07 -3.53
C ASP A 380 -6.31 9.28 -2.74
N VAL A 381 -7.16 9.84 -1.88
CA VAL A 381 -6.81 10.98 -1.02
C VAL A 381 -5.71 10.63 -0.02
N THR A 382 -5.55 9.34 0.30
CA THR A 382 -4.50 8.80 1.16
C THR A 382 -3.08 9.05 0.66
N ASP A 383 -2.92 9.31 -0.64
CA ASP A 383 -1.64 9.60 -1.29
C ASP A 383 -1.58 11.03 -1.87
N LYS A 384 -2.47 11.89 -1.37
CA LYS A 384 -2.67 13.25 -1.85
C LYS A 384 -1.41 14.12 -1.79
N ASP A 385 -0.56 13.96 -0.79
CA ASP A 385 0.67 14.74 -0.65
C ASP A 385 1.62 14.49 -1.84
N ILE A 386 1.83 13.23 -2.19
CA ILE A 386 2.71 12.80 -3.28
C ILE A 386 2.10 13.17 -4.64
N LEU A 387 0.81 12.86 -4.84
CA LEU A 387 0.13 13.13 -6.10
C LEU A 387 0.07 14.63 -6.42
N ARG A 388 -0.16 15.48 -5.40
CA ARG A 388 -0.17 16.94 -5.59
C ARG A 388 1.19 17.47 -5.98
N ASP A 389 2.26 17.00 -5.34
CA ASP A 389 3.63 17.44 -5.65
C ASP A 389 4.05 17.13 -7.09
N LEU A 390 3.45 16.11 -7.71
CA LEU A 390 3.70 15.73 -9.10
C LEU A 390 2.76 16.47 -10.06
N ILE A 391 1.45 16.42 -9.82
CA ILE A 391 0.42 16.86 -10.78
C ILE A 391 0.27 18.38 -10.81
N LEU A 392 0.48 19.08 -9.68
CA LEU A 392 0.26 20.53 -9.57
C LEU A 392 1.45 21.37 -10.06
N ASN A 393 2.04 20.96 -11.17
CA ASN A 393 3.11 21.68 -11.85
C ASN A 393 2.66 22.03 -13.28
N ASP A 394 2.83 23.28 -13.70
CA ASP A 394 2.33 23.76 -14.99
C ASP A 394 3.21 23.37 -16.19
N ASN A 395 4.42 22.87 -15.93
CA ASN A 395 5.33 22.30 -16.93
C ASN A 395 5.29 20.76 -17.01
N VAL A 396 4.34 20.12 -16.32
CA VAL A 396 4.16 18.66 -16.30
C VAL A 396 2.91 18.26 -17.08
N HIS A 397 3.09 17.41 -18.09
CA HIS A 397 1.98 16.70 -18.70
C HIS A 397 1.74 15.39 -17.94
N THR A 398 0.49 15.04 -17.67
CA THR A 398 0.10 13.85 -16.91
C THR A 398 -0.81 12.96 -17.75
N THR A 399 -0.45 11.70 -17.92
CA THR A 399 -1.31 10.68 -18.53
C THR A 399 -1.76 9.67 -17.48
N ILE A 400 -3.08 9.51 -17.33
CA ILE A 400 -3.70 8.61 -16.36
C ILE A 400 -4.33 7.45 -17.12
N PHE A 401 -3.89 6.23 -16.83
CA PHE A 401 -4.34 5.03 -17.49
C PHE A 401 -5.54 4.40 -16.78
N TYR A 402 -6.60 4.06 -17.53
CA TYR A 402 -7.80 3.38 -17.03
C TYR A 402 -8.09 2.09 -17.80
N HIS A 403 -8.56 1.04 -17.11
CA HIS A 403 -8.89 -0.25 -17.74
C HIS A 403 -10.32 -0.27 -18.31
N ASP A 404 -11.24 0.43 -17.67
CA ASP A 404 -12.61 0.63 -18.16
C ASP A 404 -13.16 2.02 -17.78
N LYS A 405 -14.41 2.29 -18.20
CA LYS A 405 -15.04 3.58 -17.97
C LYS A 405 -15.46 3.83 -16.52
N ASP A 406 -15.74 2.78 -15.76
CA ASP A 406 -16.12 2.90 -14.35
C ASP A 406 -14.88 3.27 -13.52
N ALA A 407 -13.75 2.61 -13.80
CA ALA A 407 -12.45 2.94 -13.25
C ALA A 407 -12.02 4.38 -13.59
N MET A 408 -12.25 4.82 -14.84
CA MET A 408 -12.01 6.22 -15.23
C MET A 408 -12.87 7.19 -14.39
N GLY A 409 -14.16 6.89 -14.20
CA GLY A 409 -15.06 7.69 -13.36
C GLY A 409 -14.58 7.78 -11.91
N GLN A 410 -14.16 6.65 -11.34
CA GLN A 410 -13.62 6.59 -9.99
C GLN A 410 -12.31 7.39 -9.86
N GLN A 411 -11.40 7.26 -10.83
CA GLN A 411 -10.16 8.03 -10.88
C GLN A 411 -10.42 9.54 -10.96
N ILE A 412 -11.41 9.97 -11.76
CA ILE A 412 -11.84 11.38 -11.82
C ILE A 412 -12.34 11.85 -10.45
N ALA A 413 -13.25 11.10 -9.82
CA ALA A 413 -13.81 11.45 -8.52
C ALA A 413 -12.73 11.57 -7.44
N ASN A 414 -11.78 10.63 -7.40
CA ASN A 414 -10.67 10.66 -6.47
C ASN A 414 -9.70 11.82 -6.75
N LEU A 415 -9.40 12.08 -8.03
CA LEU A 415 -8.55 13.20 -8.41
C LEU A 415 -9.16 14.55 -8.02
N VAL A 416 -10.49 14.71 -8.08
CA VAL A 416 -11.17 15.91 -7.54
C VAL A 416 -10.88 16.09 -6.04
N LYS A 417 -10.89 15.03 -5.24
CA LYS A 417 -10.55 15.10 -3.79
C LYS A 417 -9.07 15.47 -3.56
N VAL A 418 -8.19 15.06 -4.46
CA VAL A 418 -6.74 15.32 -4.39
C VAL A 418 -6.39 16.75 -4.80
N ILE A 419 -6.79 17.20 -5.99
CA ILE A 419 -6.37 18.50 -6.56
C ILE A 419 -7.44 19.59 -6.52
N GLY A 420 -8.71 19.24 -6.32
CA GLY A 420 -9.84 20.17 -6.37
C GLY A 420 -10.49 20.23 -7.76
N GLN A 421 -11.78 20.57 -7.78
CA GLN A 421 -12.59 20.59 -9.01
C GLN A 421 -12.07 21.61 -10.04
N ASP A 422 -11.82 22.85 -9.62
CA ASP A 422 -11.37 23.92 -10.52
C ASP A 422 -10.04 23.59 -11.20
N GLU A 423 -9.12 23.00 -10.45
CA GLU A 423 -7.81 22.61 -10.96
C GLU A 423 -7.91 21.43 -11.93
N LEU A 424 -8.79 20.47 -11.66
CA LEU A 424 -9.05 19.36 -12.59
C LEU A 424 -9.65 19.86 -13.91
N ILE A 425 -10.63 20.76 -13.86
CA ILE A 425 -11.26 21.35 -15.06
C ILE A 425 -10.22 22.12 -15.87
N ARG A 426 -9.42 22.97 -15.21
CA ARG A 426 -8.34 23.74 -15.84
C ARG A 426 -7.34 22.83 -16.55
N ARG A 427 -6.92 21.74 -15.91
CA ARG A 427 -5.88 20.85 -16.44
C ARG A 427 -6.38 19.87 -17.51
N THR A 428 -7.68 19.59 -17.56
CA THR A 428 -8.26 18.67 -18.56
C THR A 428 -8.90 19.39 -19.76
N GLY A 429 -9.28 20.65 -19.59
CA GLY A 429 -9.96 21.44 -20.60
C GLY A 429 -9.04 22.30 -21.48
N GLY A 430 -9.50 22.61 -22.69
CA GLY A 430 -8.86 23.58 -23.59
C GLY A 430 -7.70 23.04 -24.43
N LYS A 431 -7.01 23.95 -25.14
CA LYS A 431 -5.91 23.63 -26.05
C LYS A 431 -4.58 23.31 -25.35
N ASP A 432 -4.42 23.81 -24.13
CA ASP A 432 -3.21 23.66 -23.31
C ASP A 432 -3.46 22.65 -22.16
N LYS A 433 -4.24 21.59 -22.41
CA LYS A 433 -4.54 20.55 -21.41
C LYS A 433 -3.23 19.90 -20.92
N LEU A 434 -3.17 19.65 -19.62
CA LEU A 434 -2.03 19.03 -18.94
C LEU A 434 -2.35 17.64 -18.38
N ILE A 435 -3.63 17.26 -18.27
CA ILE A 435 -4.05 15.93 -17.84
C ILE A 435 -4.84 15.27 -18.96
N GLU A 436 -4.47 14.04 -19.27
CA GLU A 436 -5.17 13.18 -20.23
C GLU A 436 -5.46 11.81 -19.62
N PHE A 437 -6.71 11.36 -19.74
CA PHE A 437 -7.10 10.00 -19.43
C PHE A 437 -6.99 9.13 -20.68
N LYS A 438 -6.21 8.06 -20.60
CA LYS A 438 -5.94 7.15 -21.72
C LYS A 438 -6.40 5.73 -21.39
N PRO A 439 -7.16 5.06 -22.27
CA PRO A 439 -7.49 3.65 -22.05
C PRO A 439 -6.21 2.82 -22.11
N GLN A 440 -6.09 1.86 -21.19
CA GLN A 440 -5.00 0.90 -21.17
C GLN A 440 -5.03 0.02 -22.43
N LYS A 441 -3.87 -0.20 -23.04
CA LYS A 441 -3.71 -1.20 -24.08
C LYS A 441 -3.91 -2.60 -23.46
N PRO A 442 -4.48 -3.56 -24.20
CA PRO A 442 -4.55 -4.94 -23.74
C PRO A 442 -3.16 -5.47 -23.38
N MET A 443 -3.07 -6.17 -22.25
CA MET A 443 -1.87 -6.89 -21.84
C MET A 443 -1.49 -7.91 -22.90
N LYS A 444 -0.19 -8.09 -23.15
CA LYS A 444 0.33 -9.06 -24.13
C LYS A 444 0.95 -10.24 -23.41
N GLU A 445 0.75 -11.44 -23.94
CA GLU A 445 1.50 -12.61 -23.49
C GLU A 445 3.00 -12.41 -23.74
N ILE A 446 3.81 -12.73 -22.74
CA ILE A 446 5.26 -12.81 -22.89
C ILE A 446 5.51 -14.08 -23.71
N LYS A 447 5.87 -13.90 -24.98
CA LYS A 447 6.26 -15.03 -25.83
C LYS A 447 7.52 -15.64 -25.25
N GLU A 448 7.47 -16.92 -24.85
CA GLU A 448 8.65 -17.70 -24.54
C GLU A 448 9.62 -17.60 -25.73
N SER A 449 10.81 -17.06 -25.47
CA SER A 449 11.90 -16.91 -26.46
C SER A 449 12.83 -18.11 -26.43
#